data_AF-A0A9D4WZB4-F1
#
_entry.id   AF-A0A9D4WZB4-F1
#
_cell.length_a   1.000
_cell.length_b   1.000
_cell.length_c   1.000
_cell.angle_alpha   90.00
_cell.angle_beta   90.00
_cell.angle_gamma   90.00
#
_symmetry.space_group_name_H-M   'P 1'
#
loop_
_entity.id
_entity.type
_entity.pdbx_description
1 polymer ?
#
loop_
_entity_poly.entity_id
_entity_poly.type
_entity_poly.pdbx_seq_one_letter_code
_entity_poly.pdbx_strand_id
1 'polypeptide(L)'
;MIPSYNYKFELSTPNLQSFDFTDNPVQKLSESRNNLSSIKHVNIDVQIRLSLENYPLILLNWLTELALIESLTVSSSTLEILYLVPDLWNIDFYYLRKLKSLKIKKYGPSSIPHGIDDFLLQNAPSAEKSIIDL
;
A
#
# COMPACT_ATOMS: atom_id res chain seq x y z
N MET A 1 17.24 20.95 -7.94
CA MET A 1 16.81 20.50 -6.59
C MET A 1 15.34 20.89 -6.45
N ILE A 2 14.42 19.95 -6.65
CA ILE A 2 12.99 20.21 -6.45
C ILE A 2 12.76 20.17 -4.93
N PRO A 3 12.11 21.16 -4.30
CA PRO A 3 11.85 21.10 -2.86
C PRO A 3 11.00 19.87 -2.55
N SER A 4 11.45 19.05 -1.59
CA SER A 4 10.66 17.93 -1.08
C SER A 4 9.53 18.48 -0.21
N TYR A 5 8.42 18.84 -0.85
CA TYR A 5 7.24 19.27 -0.12
C TYR A 5 6.58 18.07 0.55
N ASN A 6 6.78 17.94 1.87
CA ASN A 6 6.22 16.87 2.67
C ASN A 6 4.78 17.22 3.07
N TYR A 7 3.87 17.27 2.09
CA TYR A 7 2.47 17.51 2.34
C TYR A 7 1.83 16.29 3.02
N LYS A 8 1.01 16.56 4.03
CA LYS A 8 0.24 15.56 4.77
C LYS A 8 -1.25 15.79 4.54
N PHE A 9 -1.98 14.74 4.21
CA PHE A 9 -3.44 14.77 4.07
C PHE A 9 -4.11 14.07 5.25
N GLU A 10 -5.10 14.74 5.81
CA GLU A 10 -6.00 14.20 6.80
C GLU A 10 -7.33 13.86 6.13
N LEU A 11 -7.83 12.65 6.36
CA LEU A 11 -9.09 12.17 5.84
C LEU A 11 -10.08 12.01 7.00
N SER A 12 -11.11 12.85 7.04
CA SER A 12 -12.20 12.79 8.02
C SER A 12 -13.41 12.07 7.42
N THR A 13 -13.28 10.77 7.22
CA THR A 13 -14.26 9.97 6.46
C THR A 13 -14.74 8.74 7.25
N PRO A 14 -15.51 8.92 8.33
CA PRO A 14 -15.78 7.87 9.34
C PRO A 14 -16.61 6.67 8.83
N ASN A 15 -17.23 6.79 7.66
CA ASN A 15 -18.04 5.74 7.06
C ASN A 15 -17.43 5.21 5.75
N LEU A 16 -16.25 5.70 5.35
CA LEU A 16 -15.63 5.27 4.09
C LEU A 16 -15.17 3.82 4.24
N GLN A 17 -15.67 2.95 3.37
CA GLN A 17 -15.36 1.51 3.39
C GLN A 17 -14.24 1.14 2.42
N SER A 18 -14.07 1.93 1.35
CA SER A 18 -13.11 1.65 0.28
C SER A 18 -12.23 2.86 0.02
N PHE A 19 -10.94 2.61 -0.19
CA PHE A 19 -9.95 3.59 -0.58
C PHE A 19 -9.27 3.12 -1.87
N ASP A 20 -9.46 3.89 -2.93
CA ASP A 20 -8.92 3.61 -4.25
C ASP A 20 -7.98 4.73 -4.67
N PHE A 21 -6.76 4.38 -5.04
CA PHE A 21 -5.75 5.31 -5.54
C PHE A 21 -5.07 4.78 -6.78
N THR A 22 -5.05 5.58 -7.85
CA THR A 22 -4.51 5.20 -9.16
C THR A 22 -3.67 6.33 -9.76
N ASP A 23 -2.57 6.73 -9.10
CA ASP A 23 -1.61 7.71 -9.64
C ASP A 23 -0.27 7.66 -8.89
N ASN A 24 0.48 8.75 -8.88
CA ASN A 24 1.75 8.96 -8.20
C ASN A 24 1.54 9.37 -6.73
N PRO A 25 2.04 8.60 -5.75
CA PRO A 25 1.86 8.90 -4.33
C PRO A 25 2.79 10.05 -3.92
N VAL A 26 2.26 11.28 -3.95
CA VAL A 26 3.01 12.51 -3.64
C VAL A 26 2.75 13.08 -2.24
N GLN A 27 1.79 12.53 -1.48
CA GLN A 27 1.46 12.98 -0.12
C GLN A 27 1.36 11.83 0.87
N LYS A 28 1.77 12.08 2.12
CA LYS A 28 1.56 11.15 3.23
C LYS A 28 0.15 11.28 3.79
N LEU A 29 -0.40 10.18 4.31
CA LEU A 29 -1.57 10.22 5.18
C LEU A 29 -1.10 10.52 6.60
N SER A 30 -1.85 11.37 7.32
CA SER A 30 -1.53 11.74 8.69
C SER A 30 -2.63 11.36 9.66
N GLU A 31 -2.24 10.55 10.65
CA GLU A 31 -2.95 10.22 11.89
C GLU A 31 -4.47 10.24 11.78
N SER A 32 -5.00 9.20 11.17
CA SER A 32 -6.37 8.80 11.47
C SER A 32 -6.34 7.86 12.67
N ARG A 33 -6.31 8.40 13.90
CA ARG A 33 -6.42 7.51 15.07
C ARG A 33 -7.77 6.81 15.20
N ASN A 34 -8.78 7.18 14.39
CA ASN A 34 -10.08 6.46 14.27
C ASN A 34 -10.86 6.71 12.96
N ASN A 35 -10.47 7.68 12.11
CA ASN A 35 -11.31 8.11 10.99
C ASN A 35 -11.28 7.18 9.76
N LEU A 36 -10.27 6.32 9.67
CA LEU A 36 -10.00 5.37 8.58
C LEU A 36 -10.18 3.92 9.02
N SER A 37 -10.50 3.66 10.30
CA SER A 37 -10.77 2.30 10.78
C SER A 37 -12.01 1.67 10.12
N SER A 38 -12.85 2.48 9.48
CA SER A 38 -13.99 2.01 8.68
C SER A 38 -13.57 1.42 7.35
N ILE A 39 -12.36 1.74 6.85
CA ILE A 39 -11.87 1.26 5.56
C ILE A 39 -11.54 -0.22 5.68
N LYS A 40 -12.10 -1.01 4.76
CA LYS A 40 -11.90 -2.45 4.66
C LYS A 40 -11.22 -2.84 3.37
N HIS A 41 -11.41 -2.05 2.31
CA HIS A 41 -10.93 -2.37 0.98
C HIS A 41 -9.99 -1.27 0.50
N VAL A 42 -8.75 -1.64 0.22
CA VAL A 42 -7.72 -0.72 -0.28
C VAL A 42 -7.24 -1.20 -1.64
N ASN A 43 -7.15 -0.27 -2.58
CA ASN A 43 -6.60 -0.49 -3.91
C ASN A 43 -5.57 0.61 -4.20
N ILE A 44 -4.29 0.24 -4.34
CA ILE A 44 -3.18 1.16 -4.59
C ILE A 44 -2.48 0.75 -5.88
N ASP A 45 -2.71 1.50 -6.94
CA ASP A 45 -2.26 1.23 -8.28
C ASP A 45 -1.35 2.35 -8.78
N VAL A 46 -0.07 2.26 -8.42
CA VAL A 46 0.89 3.33 -8.75
C VAL A 46 1.36 3.18 -10.19
N GLN A 47 1.14 4.23 -10.99
CA GLN A 47 1.71 4.35 -12.32
C GLN A 47 3.09 5.00 -12.23
N ILE A 48 4.13 4.31 -12.68
CA ILE A 48 5.50 4.86 -12.70
C ILE A 48 5.58 5.92 -13.81
N ARG A 49 5.32 7.18 -13.47
CA ARG A 49 5.44 8.31 -14.42
C ARG A 49 6.54 9.31 -14.05
N LEU A 50 6.99 9.36 -12.79
CA LEU A 50 7.90 10.40 -12.28
C LEU A 50 8.93 9.83 -11.27
N SER A 51 9.90 10.67 -10.88
CA SER A 51 11.03 10.34 -9.99
C SER A 51 10.60 9.69 -8.67
N LEU A 52 11.27 8.58 -8.32
CA LEU A 52 11.00 7.72 -7.16
C LEU A 52 11.39 8.31 -5.79
N GLU A 53 12.03 9.48 -5.74
CA GLU A 53 12.46 10.10 -4.49
C GLU A 53 11.24 10.32 -3.59
N ASN A 54 11.12 9.52 -2.53
CA ASN A 54 10.08 9.48 -1.47
C ASN A 54 8.89 8.53 -1.65
N TYR A 55 8.60 8.01 -2.85
CA TYR A 55 7.44 7.12 -3.02
C TYR A 55 7.46 5.88 -2.11
N PRO A 56 8.60 5.20 -1.89
CA PRO A 56 8.65 4.02 -1.02
C PRO A 56 8.16 4.34 0.41
N LEU A 57 8.63 5.44 0.99
CA LEU A 57 8.26 5.85 2.34
C LEU A 57 6.82 6.39 2.43
N ILE A 58 6.27 6.93 1.33
CA ILE A 58 4.88 7.37 1.27
C ILE A 58 3.96 6.14 1.24
N LEU A 59 4.27 5.14 0.40
CA LEU A 59 3.51 3.90 0.35
C LEU A 59 3.53 3.14 1.68
N LEU A 60 4.70 3.07 2.33
CA LEU A 60 4.78 2.48 3.67
C LEU A 60 3.86 3.22 4.66
N ASN A 61 3.91 4.56 4.67
CA ASN A 61 3.05 5.36 5.53
C ASN A 61 1.57 5.10 5.25
N TRP A 62 1.15 4.95 4.00
CA TRP A 62 -0.24 4.62 3.68
C TRP A 62 -0.65 3.25 4.20
N LEU A 63 0.19 2.22 4.06
CA LEU A 63 -0.10 0.90 4.61
C LEU A 63 -0.19 0.93 6.14
N THR A 64 0.63 1.75 6.81
CA THR A 64 0.56 1.93 8.26
C THR A 64 -0.74 2.64 8.70
N GLU A 65 -1.16 3.68 7.98
CA GLU A 65 -2.36 4.48 8.33
C GLU A 65 -3.67 3.77 7.93
N LEU A 66 -3.67 3.00 6.85
CA LEU A 66 -4.79 2.17 6.39
C LEU A 66 -4.78 0.81 7.10
N ALA A 67 -4.79 0.86 8.43
CA ALA A 67 -4.74 -0.33 9.28
C ALA A 67 -6.06 -1.11 9.29
N LEU A 68 -5.98 -2.39 9.66
CA LEU A 68 -7.13 -3.28 9.91
C LEU A 68 -8.01 -3.57 8.69
N ILE A 69 -7.47 -3.34 7.49
CA ILE A 69 -8.14 -3.62 6.23
C ILE A 69 -8.34 -5.14 6.04
N GLU A 70 -9.41 -5.50 5.32
CA GLU A 70 -9.74 -6.88 4.98
C GLU A 70 -9.25 -7.25 3.58
N SER A 71 -9.09 -6.29 2.68
CA SER A 71 -8.66 -6.53 1.30
C SER A 71 -7.66 -5.49 0.85
N LEU A 72 -6.54 -5.96 0.29
CA LEU A 72 -5.51 -5.13 -0.33
C LEU A 72 -5.36 -5.53 -1.80
N THR A 73 -5.54 -4.57 -2.70
CA THR A 73 -5.21 -4.70 -4.12
C THR A 73 -4.04 -3.76 -4.41
N VAL A 74 -2.99 -4.29 -5.03
CA VAL A 74 -1.80 -3.51 -5.42
C VAL A 74 -1.37 -3.89 -6.82
N SER A 75 -0.66 -3.01 -7.52
CA SER A 75 0.03 -3.38 -8.75
C SER A 75 1.44 -3.91 -8.49
N SER A 76 1.99 -4.66 -9.44
CA SER A 76 3.41 -5.08 -9.45
C SER A 76 4.33 -3.87 -9.30
N SER A 77 4.04 -2.78 -9.99
CA SER A 77 4.74 -1.50 -9.85
C SER A 77 4.68 -0.93 -8.42
N THR A 78 3.51 -0.98 -7.77
CA THR A 78 3.37 -0.57 -6.36
C THR A 78 4.28 -1.42 -5.46
N LEU A 79 4.37 -2.73 -5.71
CA LEU A 79 5.24 -3.63 -4.95
C LEU A 79 6.73 -3.38 -5.22
N GLU A 80 7.13 -3.11 -6.47
CA GLU A 80 8.49 -2.72 -6.82
C GLU A 80 8.93 -1.46 -6.06
N ILE A 81 8.07 -0.44 -5.99
CA ILE A 81 8.35 0.79 -5.25
C ILE A 81 8.45 0.51 -3.75
N LEU A 82 7.52 -0.28 -3.20
CA LEU A 82 7.53 -0.63 -1.78
C LEU A 82 8.81 -1.40 -1.41
N TYR A 83 9.29 -2.28 -2.29
CA TYR A 83 10.54 -3.05 -2.11
C TYR A 83 11.78 -2.16 -1.92
N LEU A 84 11.74 -0.90 -2.37
CA LEU A 84 12.83 0.06 -2.20
C LEU A 84 12.87 0.71 -0.80
N VAL A 85 11.92 0.41 0.08
CA VAL A 85 11.94 0.90 1.46
C VAL A 85 13.16 0.30 2.20
N PRO A 86 14.05 1.15 2.76
CA PRO A 86 15.14 0.67 3.60
C PRO A 86 14.58 -0.10 4.80
N ASP A 87 15.20 -1.24 5.13
CA ASP A 87 14.82 -2.08 6.27
C ASP A 87 13.35 -2.55 6.26
N LEU A 88 12.70 -2.60 5.08
CA LEU A 88 11.31 -3.04 4.92
C LEU A 88 11.02 -4.34 5.68
N TRP A 89 11.91 -5.31 5.56
CA TRP A 89 11.80 -6.65 6.15
C TRP A 89 11.86 -6.67 7.68
N ASN A 90 12.34 -5.60 8.31
CA ASN A 90 12.40 -5.45 9.76
C ASN A 90 11.08 -4.87 10.33
N ILE A 91 10.14 -4.46 9.47
CA ILE A 91 8.88 -3.87 9.87
C ILE A 91 7.86 -4.98 10.16
N ASP A 92 7.22 -4.91 11.33
CA ASP A 92 6.07 -5.76 11.65
C ASP A 92 4.78 -5.15 11.09
N PHE A 93 4.20 -5.81 10.10
CA PHE A 93 2.93 -5.45 9.45
C PHE A 93 1.70 -5.88 10.28
N TYR A 94 1.72 -5.69 11.60
CA TYR A 94 0.60 -6.05 12.48
C TYR A 94 -0.73 -5.37 12.07
N TYR A 95 -0.65 -4.21 11.42
CA TYR A 95 -1.81 -3.50 10.86
C TYR A 95 -2.49 -4.25 9.71
N LEU A 96 -1.82 -5.22 9.06
CA LEU A 96 -2.41 -6.09 8.03
C LEU A 96 -2.95 -7.42 8.58
N ARG A 97 -2.95 -7.66 9.90
CA ARG A 97 -3.40 -8.94 10.49
C ARG A 97 -4.85 -9.34 10.21
N LYS A 98 -5.68 -8.40 9.76
CA LYS A 98 -7.09 -8.64 9.40
C LYS A 98 -7.29 -8.95 7.92
N LEU A 99 -6.22 -8.96 7.14
CA LEU A 99 -6.29 -9.18 5.71
C LEU A 99 -6.90 -10.56 5.44
N LYS A 100 -7.88 -10.59 4.55
CA LYS A 100 -8.53 -11.80 4.03
C LYS A 100 -8.18 -12.03 2.57
N SER A 101 -7.78 -10.99 1.84
CA SER A 101 -7.35 -11.12 0.46
C SER A 101 -6.26 -10.13 0.08
N LEU A 102 -5.24 -10.64 -0.62
CA LEU A 102 -4.23 -9.87 -1.34
C LEU A 102 -4.38 -10.13 -2.85
N LYS A 103 -4.65 -9.08 -3.62
CA LYS A 103 -4.74 -9.12 -5.07
C LYS A 103 -3.60 -8.32 -5.68
N ILE A 104 -2.88 -8.93 -6.63
CA ILE A 104 -1.75 -8.28 -7.29
C ILE A 104 -2.07 -8.13 -8.78
N LYS A 105 -2.21 -6.89 -9.23
CA LYS A 105 -2.36 -6.53 -10.64
C LYS A 105 -1.00 -6.55 -11.31
N LYS A 106 -0.86 -7.32 -12.38
CA LYS A 106 0.37 -7.43 -13.15
C LYS A 106 0.14 -6.87 -14.55
N TYR A 107 0.86 -5.80 -14.87
CA TYR A 107 0.81 -5.16 -16.19
C TYR A 107 1.96 -5.66 -17.05
N GLY A 108 1.64 -6.32 -18.17
CA GLY A 108 2.64 -6.80 -19.12
C GLY A 108 3.77 -7.64 -18.50
N PRO A 109 5.05 -7.42 -18.86
CA PRO A 109 6.18 -8.23 -18.39
C PRO A 109 6.65 -7.89 -16.97
N SER A 110 5.95 -7.03 -16.22
CA SER A 110 6.36 -6.64 -14.86
C SER A 110 6.50 -7.85 -13.93
N SER A 111 7.55 -7.85 -13.11
CA SER A 111 7.82 -8.93 -12.16
C SER A 111 7.40 -8.52 -10.76
N ILE A 112 6.77 -9.43 -10.02
CA ILE A 112 6.57 -9.23 -8.59
C ILE A 112 7.93 -9.45 -7.91
N PRO A 113 8.44 -8.49 -7.12
CA PRO A 113 9.67 -8.69 -6.35
C PRO A 113 9.57 -9.93 -5.46
N HIS A 114 10.61 -10.75 -5.43
CA HIS A 114 10.56 -12.03 -4.75
C HIS A 114 10.27 -11.86 -3.24
N GLY A 115 9.26 -12.58 -2.73
CA GLY A 115 8.93 -12.70 -1.32
C GLY A 115 8.17 -11.50 -0.71
N ILE A 116 7.96 -10.41 -1.44
CA ILE A 116 7.26 -9.23 -0.88
C ILE A 116 5.79 -9.50 -0.61
N ASP A 117 5.16 -10.30 -1.44
CA ASP A 117 3.78 -10.76 -1.31
C ASP A 117 3.61 -11.67 -0.09
N ASP A 118 4.50 -12.64 0.09
CA ASP A 118 4.49 -13.51 1.28
C ASP A 118 4.78 -12.72 2.55
N PHE A 119 5.66 -11.72 2.47
CA PHE A 119 5.94 -10.79 3.58
C PHE A 119 4.74 -9.93 3.98
N LEU A 120 3.99 -9.39 3.01
CA LEU A 120 2.74 -8.68 3.31
C LEU A 120 1.69 -9.58 3.98
N LEU A 121 1.75 -10.89 3.72
CA LEU A 121 0.85 -11.89 4.30
C LEU A 121 1.36 -12.52 5.61
N GLN A 122 2.55 -12.17 6.09
CA GLN A 122 3.18 -12.83 7.25
C GLN A 122 2.29 -12.83 8.51
N ASN A 123 1.51 -11.77 8.70
CA ASN A 123 0.59 -11.60 9.83
C ASN A 123 -0.86 -12.03 9.54
N ALA A 124 -1.14 -12.49 8.32
CA ALA A 124 -2.46 -12.93 7.86
C ALA A 124 -2.33 -14.18 6.95
N PRO A 125 -1.80 -15.31 7.47
CA PRO A 125 -1.46 -16.48 6.65
C PRO A 125 -2.66 -17.18 6.01
N SER A 126 -3.88 -16.91 6.49
CA SER A 126 -5.12 -17.43 5.91
C SER A 126 -5.70 -16.56 4.80
N ALA A 127 -5.07 -15.43 4.48
CA ALA A 127 -5.54 -14.54 3.42
C ALA A 127 -5.38 -15.21 2.05
N GLU A 128 -6.39 -15.06 1.20
CA GLU A 128 -6.33 -15.52 -0.18
C GLU A 128 -5.40 -14.62 -1.00
N LYS A 129 -4.50 -15.25 -1.75
CA LYS A 129 -3.57 -14.58 -2.66
C LYS A 129 -4.00 -14.83 -4.10
N SER A 130 -4.14 -13.77 -4.89
CA SER A 130 -4.45 -13.89 -6.32
C SER A 130 -3.64 -12.90 -7.15
N ILE A 131 -3.29 -13.32 -8.37
CA ILE A 131 -2.64 -12.48 -9.38
C ILE A 131 -3.65 -12.24 -10.50
N ILE A 132 -3.73 -10.99 -10.96
CA ILE A 132 -4.59 -10.56 -12.05
C ILE A 132 -3.67 -10.04 -13.17
N ASP A 133 -3.63 -10.74 -14.29
CA ASP A 133 -2.91 -10.28 -15.49
C ASP A 133 -3.76 -9.25 -16.25
N LEU A 134 -3.20 -8.07 -16.52
CA LEU A 134 -3.85 -6.91 -17.15
C LEU A 134 -3.06 -6.34 -18.34
#